data_AF-D8Q4C9-F1
#
_entry.id   AF-D8Q4C9-F1
#
_cell.length_a   1.000
_cell.length_b   1.000
_cell.length_c   1.000
_cell.angle_alpha   90.00
_cell.angle_beta   90.00
_cell.angle_gamma   90.00
#
_symmetry.space_group_name_H-M   'P 1'
#
loop_
_entity.id
_entity.type
_entity.pdbx_description
1 polymer ?
#
loop_
_entity_poly.entity_id
_entity_poly.type
_entity_poly.pdbx_seq_one_letter_code
_entity_poly.pdbx_strand_id
1 'polypeptide(L)'
;MRDVKEISSTHRVVPLPAYENDNIINPNAYEDAIGGSLVLASFKLRHYLIKKQSVFSYELDEINIVSRGAEGTKRKAGIKSTSPMKKMRLL
;
A
#
# COMPACT_ATOMS: atom_id res chain seq x y z
N MET A 1 3.37 13.19 3.27
CA MET A 1 4.18 12.03 2.84
C MET A 1 5.52 12.61 2.40
N ARG A 2 6.65 12.20 2.97
CA ARG A 2 7.96 12.80 2.62
C ARG A 2 8.38 12.31 1.24
N ASP A 3 8.96 13.18 0.42
CA ASP A 3 9.45 12.85 -0.91
C ASP A 3 10.64 11.88 -0.79
N VAL A 4 10.69 10.86 -1.65
CA VAL A 4 11.80 9.89 -1.72
C VAL A 4 13.14 10.62 -1.93
N LYS A 5 13.12 11.77 -2.61
CA LYS A 5 14.29 12.65 -2.80
C LYS A 5 14.82 13.23 -1.48
N GLU A 6 13.94 13.53 -0.53
CA GLU A 6 14.34 14.09 0.77
C GLU A 6 15.00 13.01 1.64
N ILE A 7 14.46 11.79 1.64
CA ILE A 7 14.98 10.68 2.44
C ILE A 7 16.31 10.17 1.88
N SER A 8 16.44 10.09 0.56
CA SER A 8 17.66 9.63 -0.12
C SER A 8 18.88 10.52 0.11
N SER A 9 18.67 11.79 0.50
CA SER A 9 19.77 12.70 0.86
C SER A 9 20.53 12.28 2.13
N THR A 10 19.90 11.51 3.01
CA THR A 10 20.46 11.10 4.31
C THR A 10 20.53 9.59 4.49
N HIS A 11 19.77 8.82 3.71
CA HIS A 11 19.67 7.37 3.83
C HIS A 11 19.78 6.69 2.48
N ARG A 12 20.36 5.49 2.45
CA ARG A 12 20.29 4.63 1.27
C ARG A 12 18.90 4.01 1.19
N VAL A 13 18.07 4.55 0.30
CA VAL A 13 16.73 4.01 0.03
C VAL A 13 16.83 2.93 -1.04
N VAL A 14 16.34 1.73 -0.75
CA VAL A 14 16.13 0.67 -1.74
C VAL A 14 14.62 0.57 -1.97
N PRO A 15 14.10 1.15 -3.06
CA PRO A 15 12.68 1.11 -3.34
C PRO A 15 12.25 -0.33 -3.65
N LEU A 16 11.08 -0.70 -3.18
CA LEU A 16 10.45 -1.98 -3.51
C LEU A 16 10.28 -2.08 -5.03
N PRO A 17 10.70 -3.16 -5.68
CA PRO A 17 10.55 -3.30 -7.13
C PRO A 17 9.07 -3.33 -7.52
N ALA A 18 8.74 -2.55 -8.55
CA ALA A 18 7.43 -2.54 -9.17
C ALA A 18 7.59 -2.75 -10.68
N TYR A 19 6.68 -3.51 -11.28
CA TYR A 19 6.73 -3.87 -12.70
C TYR A 19 5.40 -3.60 -13.40
N GLU A 20 5.46 -3.34 -14.69
CA GLU A 20 4.32 -3.28 -15.60
C GLU A 20 4.71 -3.93 -16.92
N ASN A 21 3.97 -4.98 -17.33
CA ASN A 21 4.28 -5.77 -18.53
C ASN A 21 5.76 -6.21 -18.59
N ASP A 22 6.25 -6.80 -17.49
CA ASP A 22 7.65 -7.26 -17.30
C ASP A 22 8.73 -6.16 -17.30
N ASN A 23 8.35 -4.88 -17.39
CA ASN A 23 9.28 -3.76 -17.32
C ASN A 23 9.33 -3.18 -15.92
N ILE A 24 10.55 -2.95 -15.40
CA ILE A 24 10.74 -2.31 -14.11
C ILE A 24 10.33 -0.83 -14.18
N ILE A 25 9.51 -0.40 -13.22
CA ILE A 25 9.05 0.98 -13.10
C ILE A 25 10.11 1.79 -12.36
N ASN A 26 10.37 3.02 -12.84
CA ASN A 26 11.25 3.93 -12.12
C ASN A 26 10.60 4.33 -10.78
N PRO A 27 11.31 4.24 -9.64
CA PRO A 27 10.80 4.66 -8.33
C PRO A 27 10.20 6.07 -8.28
N ASN A 28 10.71 7.00 -9.10
CA ASN A 28 10.18 8.36 -9.17
C ASN A 28 8.77 8.44 -9.80
N ALA A 29 8.33 7.39 -10.50
CA ALA A 29 7.02 7.30 -11.15
C ALA A 29 6.01 6.46 -10.35
N TYR A 30 6.38 5.98 -9.16
CA TYR A 30 5.53 5.06 -8.38
C TYR A 30 4.19 5.68 -7.98
N GLU A 31 4.19 6.96 -7.58
CA GLU A 31 2.95 7.61 -7.14
C GLU A 31 1.91 7.64 -8.27
N ASP A 32 2.35 7.97 -9.49
CA ASP A 32 1.48 8.02 -10.66
C ASP A 32 1.14 6.62 -11.19
N ALA A 33 2.11 5.70 -11.21
CA ALA A 33 1.92 4.38 -11.79
C ALA A 33 1.10 3.44 -10.89
N ILE A 34 1.38 3.43 -9.58
CA ILE A 34 0.74 2.52 -8.62
C ILE A 34 -0.55 3.14 -8.06
N GLY A 35 -0.64 4.48 -8.02
CA GLY A 35 -1.78 5.20 -7.47
C GLY A 35 -3.11 4.84 -8.13
N GLY A 36 -3.95 4.07 -7.44
CA GLY A 36 -5.26 3.67 -7.94
C GLY A 36 -5.24 2.51 -8.94
N SER A 37 -4.07 1.94 -9.21
CA SER A 37 -3.90 0.79 -10.09
C SER A 37 -4.29 -0.52 -9.42
N LEU A 38 -4.77 -1.48 -10.21
CA LEU A 38 -4.92 -2.86 -9.79
C LEU A 38 -3.57 -3.55 -9.89
N VAL A 39 -3.12 -4.15 -8.79
CA VAL A 39 -1.80 -4.77 -8.69
C VAL A 39 -1.87 -6.18 -8.13
N LEU A 40 -0.95 -7.02 -8.57
CA LEU A 40 -0.56 -8.27 -7.91
C LEU A 40 0.61 -7.96 -6.98
N ALA A 41 0.44 -8.28 -5.70
CA ALA A 41 1.44 -8.07 -4.66
C ALA A 41 2.01 -9.43 -4.22
N SER A 42 3.30 -9.63 -4.44
CA SER A 42 4.02 -10.81 -3.93
C SER A 42 4.54 -10.48 -2.54
N PHE A 43 4.15 -11.27 -1.54
CA PHE A 43 4.58 -11.05 -0.16
C PHE A 43 4.84 -12.37 0.58
N LYS A 44 5.73 -12.31 1.55
CA LYS A 44 6.00 -13.38 2.50
C LYS A 44 5.21 -13.12 3.76
N LEU A 45 4.37 -14.09 4.15
CA LEU A 45 3.75 -14.11 5.47
C LEU A 45 4.65 -14.89 6.42
N ARG A 46 5.02 -14.27 7.54
CA ARG A 46 5.82 -14.89 8.59
C ARG A 46 4.97 -15.04 9.84
N HIS A 47 4.94 -16.24 10.39
CA HIS A 47 4.30 -16.53 11.67
C HIS A 47 5.36 -16.72 12.73
N TYR A 48 5.14 -16.11 13.89
CA TYR A 48 6.00 -16.19 15.06
C TYR A 48 5.17 -16.65 16.25
N LEU A 49 5.77 -17.47 17.10
CA LEU A 49 5.24 -17.78 18.42
C LEU A 49 6.10 -17.10 19.48
N ILE A 50 5.64 -15.96 19.99
CA ILE A 50 6.37 -15.18 20.99
C ILE A 50 5.64 -15.29 22.32
N LYS A 51 6.27 -15.87 23.35
CA LYS A 51 5.67 -16.05 24.69
C LYS A 51 4.28 -16.70 24.63
N LYS A 52 4.10 -17.73 23.78
CA LYS A 52 2.82 -18.43 23.52
C LYS A 52 1.75 -17.61 22.78
N GLN A 53 2.08 -16.43 22.27
CA GLN A 53 1.19 -15.65 21.42
C GLN A 53 1.60 -15.79 19.95
N SER A 54 0.61 -16.04 19.09
CA SER A 54 0.78 -16.03 17.64
C SER A 54 0.86 -14.58 17.14
N VAL A 55 1.98 -14.25 16.52
CA VAL A 55 2.21 -12.96 15.87
C VAL A 55 2.45 -13.23 14.39
N PHE A 56 1.82 -12.46 13.53
CA PHE A 56 2.02 -12.54 12.08
C PHE A 56 2.64 -11.24 11.60
N SER A 57 3.68 -11.34 10.78
CA SER A 57 4.19 -10.20 10.01
C SER A 57 4.14 -10.53 8.53
N TYR A 58 4.09 -9.51 7.70
CA TYR A 58 4.23 -9.67 6.26
C TYR A 58 5.38 -8.80 5.77
N GLU A 59 6.04 -9.28 4.73
CA GLU A 59 7.09 -8.57 4.01
C GLU A 59 6.73 -8.58 2.54
N LEU A 60 6.56 -7.40 1.97
CA LEU A 60 6.25 -7.24 0.55
C LEU A 60 7.55 -7.38 -0.25
N ASP A 61 7.57 -8.25 -1.25
CA ASP A 61 8.75 -8.51 -2.09
C ASP A 61 8.72 -7.69 -3.39
N GLU A 62 7.57 -7.64 -4.06
CA GLU A 62 7.40 -6.93 -5.33
C GLU A 62 5.93 -6.60 -5.63
N ILE A 63 5.73 -5.67 -6.57
CA ILE A 63 4.41 -5.24 -7.07
C ILE A 63 4.37 -5.38 -8.60
N ASN A 64 3.36 -6.03 -9.13
CA ASN A 64 3.12 -6.14 -10.57
C ASN A 64 1.80 -5.43 -10.92
N ILE A 65 1.85 -4.39 -11.75
CA ILE A 65 0.66 -3.68 -12.21
C ILE A 65 -0.06 -4.53 -13.26
N VAL A 66 -1.32 -4.87 -12.97
CA VAL A 66 -2.20 -5.61 -13.88
C VAL A 66 -2.96 -4.66 -14.79
N SER A 67 -3.48 -3.58 -14.22
CA SER A 67 -4.17 -2.54 -14.97
C SER A 67 -4.07 -1.21 -14.24
N ARG A 68 -3.78 -0.14 -14.97
CA ARG A 68 -3.77 1.20 -14.39
C ARG A 68 -5.19 1.64 -14.02
N GLY A 69 -5.30 2.37 -12.91
CA GLY A 69 -6.54 3.06 -12.56
C GLY A 69 -6.85 4.13 -13.61
N ALA A 70 -8.14 4.43 -13.82
CA ALA A 70 -8.53 5.53 -14.70
C ALA A 70 -7.80 6.81 -14.27
N GLU A 71 -7.04 7.42 -15.19
CA GLU A 71 -6.30 8.67 -14.94
C GLU A 71 -7.24 9.72 -14.34
N GLY A 72 -6.88 10.24 -13.17
CA GLY A 72 -7.48 11.46 -12.65
C GLY A 72 -8.90 11.33 -12.14
N THR A 73 -9.08 10.78 -10.94
CA THR A 73 -9.98 11.44 -10.00
C THR A 73 -9.15 11.95 -8.83
N LYS A 74 -8.81 13.25 -8.89
CA LYS A 74 -8.48 14.02 -7.68
C LYS A 74 -9.48 13.58 -6.61
N ARG A 75 -9.02 12.94 -5.54
CA ARG A 75 -9.87 12.48 -4.44
C ARG A 75 -10.55 13.69 -3.78
N LYS A 76 -11.68 14.12 -4.34
CA LYS A 76 -12.71 14.89 -3.64
C LYS A 76 -13.89 13.95 -3.40
N ALA A 77 -13.87 13.29 -2.25
CA ALA A 77 -15.07 12.96 -1.50
C ALA A 77 -14.64 12.30 -0.19
N GLY A 78 -14.89 12.99 0.92
CA GLY A 78 -14.76 12.40 2.24
C GLY A 78 -15.66 11.19 2.36
N ILE A 79 -15.10 10.06 2.78
CA ILE A 79 -15.86 8.93 3.26
C ILE A 79 -16.53 9.40 4.55
N LYS A 80 -17.77 9.87 4.47
CA LYS A 80 -18.63 9.96 5.65
C LYS A 80 -18.95 8.52 6.04
N SER A 81 -18.21 7.98 7.02
CA SER A 81 -18.59 6.75 7.69
C SER A 81 -19.89 7.01 8.46
N THR A 82 -21.04 6.82 7.82
CA THR A 82 -22.30 6.69 8.55
C THR A 82 -22.34 5.29 9.12
N SER A 83 -21.71 5.12 10.28
CA SER A 83 -21.93 3.94 11.12
C SER A 83 -23.31 4.09 11.77
N PRO A 84 -24.26 3.15 11.59
CA PRO A 84 -25.54 3.23 12.28
C PRO A 84 -25.32 2.87 13.75
N MET A 85 -25.26 3.88 14.63
CA MET A 85 -25.34 3.68 16.07
C MET A 85 -26.71 3.07 16.41
N LYS A 86 -26.72 1.76 16.64
CA LYS A 86 -27.84 1.05 17.26
C LYS A 86 -27.94 1.55 18.71
N LYS A 87 -28.87 2.47 19.00
CA LYS A 87 -29.22 2.84 20.38
C LYS A 87 -29.83 1.61 21.06
N MET A 88 -29.03 0.87 21.84
CA MET A 88 -29.57 0.00 22.88
C MET A 88 -30.12 0.90 23.99
N ARG A 89 -31.45 0.92 24.15
CA ARG A 89 -32.08 1.33 25.41
C ARG A 89 -31.86 0.17 26.38
N LEU A 90 -31.18 0.44 27.50
CA LEU A 90 -31.39 -0.35 28.71
C LEU A 90 -32.75 0.07 29.29
N LEU A 91 -33.62 -0.91 29.48
CA LEU A 91 -34.67 -0.89 30.50
C LEU A 91 -34.17 -1.73 31.67
#